data_AF-A0A0K3LM77-F1
#
_entry.id   AF-A0A0K3LM77-F1
#
_cell.length_a   1.000
_cell.length_b   1.000
_cell.length_c   1.000
_cell.angle_alpha   90.00
_cell.angle_beta   90.00
_cell.angle_gamma   90.00
#
_symmetry.space_group_name_H-M   'P 1'
#
loop_
_entity.id
_entity.type
_entity.pdbx_description
1 polymer ?
#
loop_
_entity_poly.entity_id
_entity_poly.type
_entity_poly.pdbx_seq_one_letter_code
_entity_poly.pdbx_strand_id
1 'polypeptide(L)' 'MGEVELVIMLTLGANEGMNHVKVFSQLARKLVNKNFRQSLFAAQDAQSILTLLETELTF' A
#
# COMPACT_ATOMS: atom_id res chain seq x y z
N MET A 1 -9.35 22.25 1.63
CA MET A 1 -9.37 20.86 2.15
C MET A 1 -8.97 19.99 0.98
N GLY A 2 -7.85 19.28 1.07
CA GLY A 2 -7.33 18.49 -0.06
C GLY A 2 -8.22 17.28 -0.33
N GLU A 3 -8.51 17.00 -1.60
CA GLU A 3 -9.24 15.80 -2.01
C GLU A 3 -8.43 14.54 -1.66
N VAL A 4 -9.13 13.48 -1.26
CA VAL A 4 -8.50 12.19 -1.01
C VAL A 4 -8.26 11.51 -2.35
N GLU A 5 -7.01 11.47 -2.80
CA GLU A 5 -6.63 10.89 -4.09
C GLU A 5 -6.49 9.36 -4.07
N LEU A 6 -6.29 8.75 -2.88
CA LEU A 6 -6.07 7.30 -2.75
C LEU A 6 -6.66 6.76 -1.45
N VAL A 7 -7.41 5.66 -1.54
CA VAL A 7 -7.91 4.89 -0.40
C VAL A 7 -7.38 3.46 -0.51
N ILE A 8 -6.76 2.96 0.55
CA ILE A 8 -6.36 1.55 0.65
C ILE A 8 -7.12 0.91 1.79
N MET A 9 -7.82 -0.19 1.48
CA MET A 9 -8.54 -1.00 2.46
C MET A 9 -7.81 -2.33 2.61
N LEU A 10 -7.51 -2.71 3.85
CA LEU A 10 -6.91 -3.99 4.19
C LEU A 10 -7.92 -4.79 5.00
N THR A 11 -8.32 -5.95 4.49
CA THR A 11 -9.17 -6.89 5.21
C THR A 11 -8.29 -7.84 6.01
N LEU A 12 -8.56 -7.94 7.31
CA LEU A 12 -7.69 -8.67 8.25
C LEU A 12 -8.36 -9.98 8.69
N GLY A 13 -7.60 -11.08 8.65
CA GLY A 13 -7.97 -12.34 9.30
C GLY A 13 -7.71 -12.29 10.80
N ALA A 14 -8.66 -12.76 11.61
CA ALA A 14 -8.64 -12.65 13.08
C ALA A 14 -7.43 -13.32 13.78
N ASN A 15 -6.69 -14.21 13.11
CA ASN A 15 -5.63 -15.03 13.70
C ASN A 15 -4.18 -14.60 13.38
N GLU A 16 -3.96 -13.49 12.67
CA GLU A 16 -2.64 -13.08 12.17
C GLU A 16 -2.13 -11.79 12.87
N GLY A 17 -2.55 -11.59 14.13
CA GLY A 17 -2.60 -10.33 14.87
C GLY A 17 -1.36 -9.42 14.99
N MET A 18 -0.16 -9.82 14.51
CA MET A 18 1.06 -9.00 14.62
C MET A 18 1.80 -8.74 13.30
N ASN A 19 1.58 -9.56 12.27
CA ASN A 19 2.09 -9.27 10.92
C ASN A 19 1.30 -8.14 10.25
N HIS A 20 0.04 -7.99 10.63
CA HIS A 20 -0.91 -7.00 10.11
C HIS A 20 -0.51 -5.55 10.35
N VAL A 21 -0.13 -5.25 11.59
CA VAL A 21 0.28 -3.89 11.97
C VAL A 21 1.59 -3.52 11.26
N LYS A 22 2.46 -4.51 10.98
CA LYS A 22 3.68 -4.31 10.22
C LYS A 22 3.40 -3.97 8.76
N VAL A 23 2.53 -4.72 8.08
CA VAL A 23 2.10 -4.43 6.69
C VAL A 23 1.53 -3.03 6.61
N PHE A 24 0.58 -2.69 7.48
CA PHE A 24 -0.06 -1.37 7.48
C PHE A 24 0.94 -0.24 7.75
N SER A 25 1.79 -0.40 8.77
CA SER A 25 2.78 0.64 9.13
C SER A 25 3.83 0.85 8.04
N GLN A 26 4.27 -0.23 7.37
CA GLN A 26 5.20 -0.12 6.24
C GLN A 26 4.55 0.55 5.04
N LEU A 27 3.32 0.14 4.71
CA LEU A 27 2.56 0.74 3.61
C LEU A 27 2.34 2.23 3.85
N ALA A 28 1.90 2.61 5.07
CA ALA A 28 1.73 4.02 5.44
C ALA A 28 3.02 4.82 5.28
N ARG A 29 4.16 4.25 5.69
CA ARG A 29 5.48 4.89 5.51
C ARG A 29 5.86 5.03 4.03
N LYS A 30 5.57 4.03 3.19
CA LYS A 30 5.83 4.07 1.75
C LYS A 30 4.93 5.09 1.04
N LEU A 31 3.68 5.24 1.46
CA LEU A 31 2.76 6.25 0.92
C LEU A 31 3.19 7.69 1.19
N VAL A 32 4.03 7.96 2.20
CA VAL A 32 4.64 9.29 2.37
C VAL A 32 5.61 9.61 1.21
N ASN A 33 6.27 8.59 0.65
CA ASN A 33 7.20 8.73 -0.46
C ASN A 33 6.45 9.19 -1.73
N LYS A 34 6.87 10.35 -2.26
CA LYS A 34 6.26 10.95 -3.46
C LYS A 34 6.44 10.08 -4.71
N ASN A 35 7.61 9.44 -4.88
CA ASN A 35 7.88 8.59 -6.03
C ASN A 35 6.98 7.35 -6.02
N PHE A 36 6.82 6.73 -4.85
CA PHE A 36 5.94 5.57 -4.68
C PHE A 36 4.49 5.91 -5.00
N ARG A 37 3.98 7.07 -4.52
CA ARG A 37 2.64 7.56 -4.88
C ARG A 37 2.49 7.79 -6.37
N GLN A 38 3.47 8.43 -7.01
CA GLN A 38 3.44 8.64 -8.46
C GLN A 38 3.40 7.32 -9.22
N SER A 39 4.17 6.32 -8.81
CA SER A 39 4.12 4.99 -9.41
C SER A 39 2.78 4.28 -9.21
N LEU A 40 2.15 4.43 -8.03
CA LEU A 40 0.79 3.93 -7.79
C LEU A 40 -0.24 4.59 -8.71
N PHE A 41 -0.16 5.91 -8.91
CA PHE A 41 -1.06 6.64 -9.83
C PHE A 41 -0.77 6.39 -11.31
N ALA A 42 0.46 5.99 -11.65
CA ALA A 42 0.85 5.67 -13.03
C ALA A 42 0.54 4.21 -13.42
N ALA A 43 0.19 3.36 -12.45
CA ALA A 43 -0.18 1.97 -12.72
C ALA A 43 -1.49 1.91 -13.55
N GLN A 44 -1.45 1.18 -14.66
CA GLN A 44 -2.58 1.13 -15.62
C GLN A 44 -3.61 0.06 -15.28
N ASP A 45 -3.21 -0.96 -14.50
CA ASP A 45 -4.05 -2.09 -14.14
C ASP A 45 -3.79 -2.58 -12.71
N ALA A 46 -4.70 -3.41 -12.21
CA ALA A 46 -4.64 -3.96 -10.86
C ALA A 46 -3.39 -4.83 -10.64
N GLN A 47 -2.91 -5.52 -11.67
CA GLN A 47 -1.74 -6.38 -11.56
C GLN A 47 -0.46 -5.56 -11.35
N SER A 48 -0.34 -4.42 -12.03
CA SER A 48 0.78 -3.48 -11.89
C SER A 48 0.83 -2.90 -10.48
N ILE A 49 -0.33 -2.61 -9.89
CA ILE A 49 -0.42 -2.18 -8.49
C ILE A 49 0.05 -3.29 -7.55
N LEU A 50 -0.44 -4.53 -7.75
CA LEU A 50 -0.03 -5.67 -6.92
C LEU A 50 1.48 -5.92 -6.97
N THR A 51 2.06 -5.98 -8.17
CA THR A 51 3.51 -6.15 -8.36
C THR A 51 4.31 -5.06 -7.65
N LEU A 52 3.85 -3.82 -7.71
CA LEU A 52 4.49 -2.69 -7.05
C LEU A 52 4.40 -2.80 -5.52
N LEU A 53 3.24 -3.21 -4.99
CA LEU A 53 3.06 -3.45 -3.55
C LEU A 53 3.93 -4.61 -3.07
N GLU A 54 3.97 -5.74 -3.77
CA GLU A 54 4.77 -6.92 -3.42
C GLU A 54 6.27 -6.61 -3.42
N THR A 55 6.75 -5.84 -4.41
CA THR A 55 8.16 -5.41 -4.48
C THR A 55 8.54 -4.54 -3.29
N GLU A 56 7.63 -3.68 -2.82
CA GLU A 56 7.92 -2.67 -1.80
C GLU A 56 7.60 -3.11 -0.37
N LEU A 57 6.79 -4.17 -0.21
CA LEU A 57 6.36 -4.75 1.06
C LEU A 57 7.03 -6.12 1.34
N THR A 58 8.14 -6.44 0.66
CA THR A 58 8.87 -7.69 0.87
C THR A 58 9.39 -7.80 2.32
N PHE A 59 9.26 -9.00 2.90
CA PHE A 59 9.63 -9.34 4.28
C PHE A 59 10.99 -10.03 4.37
#